data_AF-A0AAW2MES8-F1
#
_entry.id   AF-A0AAW2MES8-F1
#
_cell.length_a   1.000
_cell.length_b   1.000
_cell.length_c   1.000
_cell.angle_alpha   90.00
_cell.angle_beta   90.00
_cell.angle_gamma   90.00
#
_symmetry.space_group_name_H-M   'P 1'
#
loop_
_entity.id
_entity.type
_entity.pdbx_description
1 polymer ?
#
loop_
_entity_poly.entity_id
_entity_poly.type
_entity_poly.pdbx_seq_one_letter_code
_entity_poly.pdbx_strand_id
1 'polypeptide(L)'
;MNTSQSNLASPGGIVNMEDKPDHLLVLVHGILASPSDWTYFEAELKRRLGKKFLIYASSCNTYTKTFTGIDGAGKRLADEVMQVVKRTESLKKISFLAHSLGGLFARYAVAVLYTPNVSSYQSDDLAGSPATKFKTLYSSNKGLIAGLEAINFITLATPHLGVRGNRQLPFLLGVPFLEKLAAPLAPIFTGRTGSQLFLTDGKPNKPPLLLRMASDCEDGKFISALGAFRCRVLYANVSYDHMVGWRTSSVRREKELPKPPRRSLDGYKHVVDVEYCPPVLSESAHFPPEAAKAKEAAQKEPSIENTVEYHEIMEEEMIHGLQRLGWMKVDVSFHSAFWPFFAHNNIHVKNEWFHNAGAGVVAHVANTIKQQEKQQDSSSTYIAASL
;
A
#
# COMPACT_ATOMS: atom_id res chain seq x y z
N MET A 1 2.34 74.83 8.91
CA MET A 1 2.21 73.88 7.78
C MET A 1 2.59 72.51 8.32
N ASN A 2 1.59 71.70 8.67
CA ASN A 2 1.80 70.34 9.20
C ASN A 2 1.91 69.37 8.02
N THR A 3 3.04 68.67 7.93
CA THR A 3 3.27 67.56 7.00
C THR A 3 2.71 66.28 7.62
N SER A 4 1.58 65.80 7.09
CA SER A 4 1.03 64.48 7.39
C SER A 4 1.68 63.43 6.47
N GLN A 5 2.37 62.47 7.09
CA GLN A 5 2.80 61.22 6.47
C GLN A 5 1.56 60.40 6.06
N SER A 6 1.48 60.00 4.80
CA SER A 6 0.54 58.98 4.34
C SER A 6 1.20 57.61 4.40
N ASN A 7 0.70 56.76 5.30
CA ASN A 7 1.01 55.34 5.34
C ASN A 7 0.37 54.66 4.12
N LEU A 8 1.19 54.18 3.19
CA LEU A 8 0.74 53.29 2.12
C LEU A 8 0.66 51.86 2.68
N ALA A 9 -0.52 51.45 3.15
CA ALA A 9 -0.80 50.05 3.42
C ALA A 9 -0.91 49.30 2.09
N SER A 10 -0.04 48.30 1.89
CA SER A 10 -0.11 47.39 0.74
C SER A 10 -1.37 46.53 0.85
N PRO A 11 -2.16 46.31 -0.23
CA PRO A 11 -3.30 45.42 -0.16
C PRO A 11 -2.79 43.99 -0.07
N GLY A 12 -2.90 43.38 1.11
CA GLY A 12 -2.73 41.95 1.29
C GLY A 12 -3.71 41.24 0.37
N GLY A 13 -3.18 40.54 -0.63
CA GLY A 13 -3.97 39.73 -1.54
C GLY A 13 -4.80 38.73 -0.74
N ILE A 14 -6.11 38.79 -0.90
CA ILE A 14 -7.03 37.75 -0.45
C ILE A 14 -6.65 36.50 -1.26
N VAL A 15 -5.79 35.66 -0.71
CA VAL A 15 -5.53 34.33 -1.28
C VAL A 15 -6.81 33.55 -1.10
N ASN A 16 -7.57 33.40 -2.19
CA ASN A 16 -8.80 32.62 -2.21
C ASN A 16 -8.50 31.23 -1.63
N MET A 17 -9.14 30.86 -0.52
CA MET A 17 -8.91 29.56 0.13
C MET A 17 -9.24 28.38 -0.80
N GLU A 18 -10.00 28.61 -1.88
CA GLU A 18 -10.34 27.63 -2.91
C GLU A 18 -9.15 27.13 -3.75
N ASP A 19 -8.00 27.80 -3.73
CA ASP A 19 -6.86 27.46 -4.61
C ASP A 19 -5.76 26.61 -3.91
N LYS A 20 -5.94 26.29 -2.61
CA LYS A 20 -4.99 25.44 -1.85
C LYS A 20 -5.37 23.95 -1.97
N PRO A 21 -4.40 23.03 -2.05
CA PRO A 21 -4.69 21.61 -2.08
C PRO A 21 -5.33 21.15 -0.76
N ASP A 22 -6.37 20.32 -0.85
CA ASP A 22 -7.06 19.74 0.30
C ASP A 22 -6.86 18.22 0.42
N HIS A 23 -6.19 17.60 -0.56
CA HIS A 23 -5.95 16.16 -0.62
C HIS A 23 -4.45 15.87 -0.77
N LEU A 24 -3.85 15.22 0.22
CA LEU A 24 -2.47 14.73 0.14
C LEU A 24 -2.42 13.36 -0.54
N LEU A 25 -1.66 13.23 -1.62
CA LEU A 25 -1.33 11.94 -2.24
C LEU A 25 0.15 11.62 -2.02
N VAL A 26 0.43 10.67 -1.13
CA VAL A 26 1.79 10.24 -0.78
C VAL A 26 2.25 9.14 -1.73
N LEU A 27 3.34 9.37 -2.47
CA LEU A 27 3.98 8.38 -3.32
C LEU A 27 5.13 7.69 -2.57
N VAL A 28 5.12 6.36 -2.51
CA VAL A 28 6.06 5.58 -1.69
C VAL A 28 6.83 4.58 -2.56
N HIS A 29 8.12 4.84 -2.77
CA HIS A 29 8.97 4.04 -3.65
C HIS A 29 9.36 2.68 -3.05
N GLY A 30 9.79 1.75 -3.92
CA GLY A 30 10.24 0.41 -3.56
C GLY A 30 11.70 0.32 -3.09
N ILE A 31 12.22 -0.91 -3.09
CA ILE A 31 13.59 -1.23 -2.67
C ILE A 31 14.64 -0.53 -3.55
N LEU A 32 15.71 0.00 -2.96
CA LEU A 32 16.79 0.72 -3.66
C LEU A 32 16.34 1.88 -4.57
N ALA A 33 15.10 2.35 -4.41
CA ALA A 33 14.53 3.43 -5.20
C ALA A 33 14.69 4.79 -4.50
N SER A 34 14.24 5.84 -5.18
CA SER A 34 14.17 7.21 -4.66
C SER A 34 12.94 7.92 -5.22
N PRO A 35 12.62 9.15 -4.76
CA PRO A 35 11.57 9.98 -5.36
C PRO A 35 11.68 10.13 -6.89
N SER A 36 12.89 10.07 -7.47
CA SER A 36 13.09 10.18 -8.92
C SER A 36 12.39 9.09 -9.73
N ASP A 37 12.15 7.93 -9.14
CA ASP A 37 11.48 6.82 -9.81
C ASP A 37 9.98 7.11 -10.05
N TRP A 38 9.44 8.15 -9.40
CA TRP A 38 8.08 8.64 -9.59
C TRP A 38 7.95 9.76 -10.62
N THR A 39 9.03 10.27 -11.23
CA THR A 39 8.98 11.49 -12.06
C THR A 39 7.88 11.47 -13.13
N TYR A 40 7.81 10.42 -13.95
CA TYR A 40 6.75 10.28 -14.97
C TYR A 40 5.36 10.19 -14.34
N PHE A 41 5.22 9.33 -13.34
CA PHE A 41 3.94 9.06 -12.67
C PHE A 41 3.40 10.34 -12.01
N GLU A 42 4.25 11.06 -11.29
CA GLU A 42 3.92 12.31 -10.62
C GLU A 42 3.49 13.38 -11.64
N ALA A 43 4.20 13.52 -12.76
CA ALA A 43 3.83 14.44 -13.83
C ALA A 43 2.43 14.11 -14.39
N GLU A 44 2.15 12.83 -14.62
CA GLU A 44 0.85 12.39 -15.15
C GLU A 44 -0.29 12.56 -14.14
N LEU A 45 -0.04 12.31 -12.85
CA LEU A 45 -1.01 12.58 -11.79
C LEU A 45 -1.29 14.07 -11.66
N LYS A 46 -0.27 14.94 -11.65
CA LYS A 46 -0.45 16.40 -11.62
C LYS A 46 -1.31 16.87 -12.78
N ARG A 47 -1.05 16.36 -13.99
CA ARG A 47 -1.81 16.70 -15.20
C ARG A 47 -3.28 16.27 -15.13
N ARG A 48 -3.59 15.11 -14.54
CA ARG A 48 -4.95 14.53 -14.54
C ARG A 48 -5.81 14.91 -13.35
N LEU A 49 -5.20 15.04 -12.16
CA LEU A 49 -5.88 15.29 -10.89
C LEU A 49 -6.04 16.79 -10.60
N GLY A 50 -5.16 17.63 -11.13
CA GLY A 50 -5.23 19.09 -10.96
C GLY A 50 -4.76 19.57 -9.59
N LYS A 51 -5.01 20.85 -9.29
CA LYS A 51 -4.42 21.57 -8.14
C LYS A 51 -4.99 21.18 -6.77
N LYS A 52 -6.13 20.48 -6.71
CA LYS A 52 -6.71 20.00 -5.44
C LYS A 52 -5.78 19.02 -4.70
N PHE A 53 -4.90 18.33 -5.44
CA PHE A 53 -3.99 17.35 -4.88
C PHE A 53 -2.61 17.95 -4.59
N LEU A 54 -2.16 17.82 -3.35
CA LEU A 54 -0.75 17.90 -3.00
C LEU A 54 -0.13 16.52 -3.24
N ILE A 55 0.58 16.37 -4.36
CA ILE A 55 1.29 15.12 -4.67
C ILE A 55 2.69 15.20 -4.08
N TYR A 56 3.02 14.23 -3.22
CA TYR A 56 4.25 14.24 -2.44
C TYR A 56 4.99 12.90 -2.57
N ALA A 57 6.12 12.88 -3.27
CA ALA A 57 6.99 11.72 -3.34
C ALA A 57 7.90 11.63 -2.11
N SER A 58 7.67 10.62 -1.28
CA SER A 58 8.41 10.36 -0.05
C SER A 58 9.89 10.09 -0.33
N SER A 59 10.77 10.72 0.45
CA SER A 59 12.23 10.60 0.33
C SER A 59 12.90 9.90 1.51
N CYS A 60 12.16 9.72 2.62
CA CYS A 60 12.70 9.24 3.89
C CYS A 60 13.38 7.86 3.83
N ASN A 61 13.04 7.04 2.83
CA ASN A 61 13.54 5.67 2.67
C ASN A 61 14.48 5.48 1.47
N THR A 62 15.00 6.55 0.87
CA THR A 62 15.84 6.52 -0.32
C THR A 62 17.05 5.57 -0.23
N TYR A 63 17.29 4.80 -1.30
CA TYR A 63 18.41 3.86 -1.49
C TYR A 63 18.53 2.82 -0.36
N THR A 64 19.67 2.78 0.33
CA THR A 64 20.01 1.77 1.33
C THR A 64 19.15 1.85 2.59
N LYS A 65 18.46 2.98 2.83
CA LYS A 65 17.53 3.11 3.95
C LYS A 65 16.37 2.10 3.86
N THR A 66 16.05 1.61 2.67
CA THR A 66 15.06 0.53 2.45
C THR A 66 15.41 -0.80 3.14
N PHE A 67 16.65 -1.03 3.55
CA PHE A 67 17.09 -2.29 4.18
C PHE A 67 16.97 -2.33 5.71
N THR A 68 16.57 -1.23 6.34
CA THR A 68 16.57 -1.07 7.81
C THR A 68 15.35 -1.67 8.52
N GLY A 69 14.56 -2.49 7.82
CA GLY A 69 13.30 -3.07 8.30
C GLY A 69 12.07 -2.31 7.80
N ILE A 70 11.02 -3.04 7.47
CA ILE A 70 9.71 -2.54 7.08
C ILE A 70 9.11 -1.67 8.17
N ASP A 71 9.24 -2.09 9.43
CA ASP A 71 8.77 -1.34 10.59
C ASP A 71 9.55 -0.03 10.79
N GLY A 72 10.88 -0.07 10.68
CA GLY A 72 11.72 1.14 10.75
C GLY A 72 11.42 2.12 9.62
N ALA A 73 11.26 1.61 8.38
CA ALA A 73 10.91 2.40 7.21
C ALA A 73 9.48 2.97 7.29
N GLY A 74 8.54 2.21 7.85
CA GLY A 74 7.17 2.65 8.09
C GLY A 74 7.08 3.78 9.12
N LYS A 75 7.85 3.70 10.22
CA LYS A 75 7.92 4.79 11.21
C LYS A 75 8.46 6.09 10.60
N ARG A 76 9.57 6.01 9.84
CA ARG A 76 10.11 7.19 9.14
C ARG A 76 9.14 7.80 8.14
N LEU A 77 8.41 6.94 7.42
CA LEU A 77 7.37 7.40 6.49
C LEU A 77 6.22 8.10 7.24
N ALA A 78 5.78 7.54 8.37
CA ALA A 78 4.76 8.17 9.21
C ALA A 78 5.22 9.56 9.72
N ASP A 79 6.47 9.67 10.17
CA ASP A 79 7.05 10.94 10.62
C ASP A 79 7.10 11.97 9.48
N GLU A 80 7.56 11.59 8.28
CA GLU A 80 7.61 12.45 7.10
C GLU A 80 6.20 12.92 6.69
N VAL A 81 5.22 12.00 6.67
CA VAL A 81 3.82 12.34 6.38
C VAL A 81 3.26 13.33 7.41
N MET A 82 3.47 13.11 8.71
CA MET A 82 3.04 14.06 9.73
C MET A 82 3.66 15.44 9.57
N GLN A 83 4.92 15.53 9.12
CA GLN A 83 5.56 16.81 8.84
C GLN A 83 4.91 17.52 7.65
N VAL A 84 4.55 16.80 6.59
CA VAL A 84 3.82 17.36 5.45
C VAL A 84 2.44 17.87 5.88
N VAL A 85 1.68 17.05 6.63
CA VAL A 85 0.35 17.42 7.12
C VAL A 85 0.40 18.68 7.99
N LYS A 86 1.34 18.75 8.95
CA LYS A 86 1.51 19.93 9.82
C LYS A 86 1.90 21.21 9.07
N ARG A 87 2.57 21.09 7.92
CA ARG A 87 2.99 22.24 7.09
C ARG A 87 1.90 22.71 6.13
N THR A 88 0.82 21.96 5.97
CA THR A 88 -0.23 22.26 4.98
C THR A 88 -1.60 22.13 5.64
N GLU A 89 -2.00 23.17 6.36
CA GLU A 89 -3.25 23.23 7.13
C GLU A 89 -4.53 23.06 6.29
N SER A 90 -4.46 23.26 4.97
CA SER A 90 -5.61 23.10 4.08
C SER A 90 -5.99 21.63 3.82
N LEU A 91 -5.11 20.68 4.17
CA LEU A 91 -5.33 19.26 3.94
C LEU A 91 -6.48 18.73 4.80
N LYS A 92 -7.38 17.98 4.16
CA LYS A 92 -8.52 17.30 4.76
C LYS A 92 -8.51 15.81 4.47
N LYS A 93 -7.89 15.41 3.36
CA LYS A 93 -7.89 14.05 2.82
C LYS A 93 -6.46 13.54 2.63
N ILE A 94 -6.29 12.22 2.75
CA ILE A 94 -5.03 11.54 2.48
C ILE A 94 -5.24 10.27 1.66
N SER A 95 -4.36 10.07 0.69
CA SER A 95 -4.22 8.86 -0.11
C SER A 95 -2.76 8.42 -0.16
N PHE A 96 -2.55 7.12 -0.32
CA PHE A 96 -1.25 6.51 -0.53
C PHE A 96 -1.23 5.78 -1.88
N LEU A 97 -0.15 5.97 -2.63
CA LEU A 97 0.19 5.18 -3.81
C LEU A 97 1.61 4.65 -3.63
N ALA A 98 1.75 3.33 -3.57
CA ALA A 98 3.02 2.71 -3.22
C ALA A 98 3.43 1.64 -4.23
N HIS A 99 4.73 1.54 -4.52
CA HIS A 99 5.28 0.53 -5.41
C HIS A 99 6.13 -0.48 -4.64
N SER A 100 5.96 -1.77 -4.94
CA SER A 100 6.80 -2.85 -4.46
C SER A 100 6.92 -2.83 -2.93
N LEU A 101 8.13 -2.91 -2.40
CA LEU A 101 8.39 -2.83 -0.95
C LEU A 101 7.79 -1.59 -0.29
N GLY A 102 7.61 -0.49 -1.02
CA GLY A 102 6.97 0.73 -0.53
C GLY A 102 5.54 0.50 -0.03
N GLY A 103 4.81 -0.48 -0.58
CA GLY A 103 3.46 -0.80 -0.11
C GLY A 103 3.46 -1.41 1.30
N LEU A 104 4.51 -2.14 1.67
CA LEU A 104 4.68 -2.66 3.03
C LEU A 104 5.08 -1.53 4.00
N PHE A 105 5.93 -0.60 3.56
CA PHE A 105 6.24 0.61 4.35
C PHE A 105 4.97 1.44 4.60
N ALA A 106 4.15 1.63 3.58
CA ALA A 106 2.88 2.34 3.67
C ALA A 106 1.90 1.62 4.62
N ARG A 107 1.75 0.28 4.53
CA ARG A 107 0.92 -0.50 5.45
C ARG A 107 1.31 -0.30 6.92
N TYR A 108 2.62 -0.27 7.20
CA TYR A 108 3.09 -0.03 8.56
C TYR A 108 2.85 1.42 8.98
N ALA A 109 3.18 2.39 8.11
CA ALA A 109 3.02 3.80 8.37
C ALA A 109 1.56 4.19 8.67
N VAL A 110 0.59 3.68 7.91
CA VAL A 110 -0.83 4.01 8.14
C VAL A 110 -1.31 3.52 9.51
N ALA A 111 -0.78 2.41 10.02
CA ALA A 111 -1.11 1.94 11.36
C ALA A 111 -0.52 2.84 12.47
N VAL A 112 0.68 3.38 12.26
CA VAL A 112 1.29 4.37 13.17
C VAL A 112 0.51 5.69 13.15
N LEU A 113 0.01 6.09 11.99
CA LEU A 113 -0.75 7.33 11.77
C LEU A 113 -2.23 7.23 12.20
N TYR A 114 -2.72 6.03 12.52
CA TYR A 114 -4.13 5.77 12.72
C TYR A 114 -4.62 6.28 14.08
N THR A 115 -5.74 7.01 14.05
CA THR A 115 -6.47 7.41 15.25
C THR A 115 -7.91 6.89 15.14
N PRO A 116 -8.37 6.01 16.05
CA PRO A 116 -9.75 5.53 16.02
C PRO A 116 -10.74 6.68 16.31
N ASN A 117 -11.94 6.61 15.74
CA ASN A 117 -12.98 7.59 16.06
C ASN A 117 -13.57 7.26 17.45
N VAL A 118 -13.56 8.24 18.37
CA VAL A 118 -13.88 8.04 19.81
C VAL A 118 -15.39 7.92 20.08
N SER A 119 -16.24 8.13 19.07
CA SER A 119 -17.71 8.06 19.22
C SER A 119 -18.27 6.66 19.52
N SER A 120 -17.44 5.62 19.59
CA SER A 120 -17.88 4.21 19.75
C SER A 120 -18.03 3.72 21.20
N TYR A 121 -17.90 4.56 22.23
CA TYR A 121 -18.06 4.12 23.62
C TYR A 121 -19.45 4.34 24.23
N GLN A 122 -20.43 4.85 23.46
CA GLN A 122 -21.78 5.09 23.95
C GLN A 122 -22.87 4.72 22.94
N SER A 123 -23.04 3.43 22.65
CA SER A 123 -24.33 2.87 22.20
C SER A 123 -24.28 1.34 22.13
N ASP A 124 -24.00 0.68 23.25
CA ASP A 124 -23.88 -0.79 23.30
C ASP A 124 -25.09 -1.48 23.94
N ASP A 125 -26.29 -0.91 23.75
CA ASP A 125 -27.56 -1.54 24.10
C ASP A 125 -28.51 -1.46 22.91
N LEU A 126 -28.36 -2.33 21.89
CA LEU A 126 -29.46 -2.75 21.02
C LEU A 126 -29.09 -4.03 20.24
N ALA A 127 -29.98 -5.02 20.30
CA ALA A 127 -29.82 -6.38 19.79
C ALA A 127 -29.76 -6.45 18.26
N GLY A 128 -28.55 -6.51 17.69
CA GLY A 128 -28.30 -6.79 16.28
C GLY A 128 -27.55 -8.11 16.07
N SER A 129 -27.87 -8.85 15.00
CA SER A 129 -27.17 -10.07 14.57
C SER A 129 -25.67 -9.81 14.32
N PRO A 130 -24.75 -10.77 14.58
CA PRO A 130 -23.31 -10.62 14.39
C PRO A 130 -22.91 -10.13 12.99
N ALA A 131 -23.61 -10.59 11.95
CA ALA A 131 -23.38 -10.18 10.57
C ALA A 131 -23.74 -8.70 10.32
N THR A 132 -24.80 -8.22 10.96
CA THR A 132 -25.22 -6.82 10.90
C THR A 132 -24.26 -5.94 11.68
N LYS A 133 -23.78 -6.38 12.85
CA LYS A 133 -22.73 -5.68 13.62
C LYS A 133 -21.42 -5.52 12.83
N PHE A 134 -20.97 -6.57 12.13
CA PHE A 134 -19.79 -6.51 11.27
C PHE A 134 -19.94 -5.52 10.11
N LYS A 135 -21.10 -5.51 9.44
CA LYS A 135 -21.35 -4.59 8.33
C LYS A 135 -21.39 -3.13 8.79
N THR A 136 -21.93 -2.87 9.98
CA THR A 136 -21.99 -1.51 10.56
C THR A 136 -20.63 -1.02 11.08
N LEU A 137 -19.84 -1.89 11.73
CA LEU A 137 -18.54 -1.52 12.33
C LEU A 137 -17.52 -1.02 11.29
N TYR A 138 -17.52 -1.57 10.08
CA TYR A 138 -16.61 -1.19 9.00
C TYR A 138 -17.18 -0.17 7.99
N SER A 139 -18.48 0.17 8.09
CA SER A 139 -19.14 1.03 7.10
C SER A 139 -19.39 2.47 7.57
N SER A 140 -19.40 2.80 8.86
CA SER A 140 -19.81 4.15 9.31
C SER A 140 -18.88 4.90 10.26
N ASN A 141 -17.77 4.30 10.74
CA ASN A 141 -16.92 4.97 11.75
C ASN A 141 -15.42 4.75 11.49
N LYS A 142 -14.97 5.22 10.32
CA LYS A 142 -13.58 5.05 9.85
C LYS A 142 -12.70 6.04 10.62
N GLY A 143 -11.76 5.54 11.42
CA GLY A 143 -10.78 6.39 12.09
C GLY A 143 -9.97 7.24 11.10
N LEU A 144 -9.20 8.20 11.60
CA LEU A 144 -8.42 9.12 10.79
C LEU A 144 -6.99 8.59 10.58
N ILE A 145 -6.35 9.01 9.49
CA ILE A 145 -4.93 8.76 9.22
C ILE A 145 -4.22 10.10 9.23
N ALA A 146 -3.29 10.31 10.17
CA ALA A 146 -2.61 11.60 10.38
C ALA A 146 -3.59 12.76 10.65
N GLY A 147 -4.76 12.47 11.24
CA GLY A 147 -5.84 13.46 11.43
C GLY A 147 -6.62 13.80 10.15
N LEU A 148 -6.35 13.13 9.03
CA LEU A 148 -7.01 13.34 7.74
C LEU A 148 -7.94 12.17 7.40
N GLU A 149 -8.94 12.45 6.56
CA GLU A 149 -9.81 11.44 6.01
C GLU A 149 -9.06 10.55 5.00
N ALA A 150 -9.08 9.24 5.21
CA ALA A 150 -8.39 8.28 4.36
C ALA A 150 -9.22 7.89 3.12
N ILE A 151 -8.76 8.25 1.93
CA ILE A 151 -9.50 8.02 0.68
C ILE A 151 -9.00 6.79 -0.05
N ASN A 152 -7.77 6.79 -0.58
CA ASN A 152 -7.24 5.68 -1.37
C ASN A 152 -5.99 5.06 -0.73
N PHE A 153 -5.96 3.74 -0.64
CA PHE A 153 -4.74 2.98 -0.40
C PHE A 153 -4.45 2.11 -1.62
N ILE A 154 -3.51 2.54 -2.46
CA ILE A 154 -3.19 1.91 -3.74
C ILE A 154 -1.79 1.34 -3.70
N THR A 155 -1.64 0.11 -4.18
CA THR A 155 -0.34 -0.55 -4.28
C THR A 155 -0.11 -1.10 -5.68
N LEU A 156 1.14 -1.04 -6.13
CA LEU A 156 1.60 -1.52 -7.43
C LEU A 156 2.69 -2.58 -7.20
N ALA A 157 2.42 -3.84 -7.57
CA ALA A 157 3.35 -4.96 -7.45
C ALA A 157 3.97 -5.10 -6.05
N THR A 158 3.18 -4.93 -4.98
CA THR A 158 3.64 -5.04 -3.58
C THR A 158 3.61 -6.48 -3.09
N PRO A 159 4.66 -7.01 -2.44
CA PRO A 159 4.66 -8.38 -1.91
C PRO A 159 3.91 -8.46 -0.57
N HIS A 160 2.58 -8.34 -0.58
CA HIS A 160 1.76 -8.26 0.65
C HIS A 160 1.90 -9.47 1.58
N LEU A 161 2.18 -10.65 1.01
CA LEU A 161 2.32 -11.94 1.68
C LEU A 161 3.79 -12.35 1.83
N GLY A 162 4.72 -11.43 1.58
CA GLY A 162 6.15 -11.72 1.50
C GLY A 162 6.55 -12.32 0.15
N VAL A 163 7.77 -12.86 0.11
CA VAL A 163 8.38 -13.48 -1.07
C VAL A 163 8.81 -14.91 -0.74
N ARG A 164 8.49 -15.85 -1.64
CA ARG A 164 9.02 -17.21 -1.60
C ARG A 164 10.31 -17.24 -2.42
N GLY A 165 11.42 -17.71 -1.83
CA GLY A 165 12.64 -17.94 -2.61
C GLY A 165 12.45 -19.09 -3.61
N ASN A 166 13.02 -18.97 -4.81
CA ASN A 166 13.09 -20.09 -5.76
C ASN A 166 14.13 -21.12 -5.29
N ARG A 167 13.62 -22.24 -4.78
CA ARG A 167 14.07 -23.65 -4.95
C ARG A 167 15.54 -24.08 -4.94
N GLN A 168 16.57 -23.27 -4.72
CA GLN A 168 17.93 -23.77 -4.51
C GLN A 168 18.69 -22.96 -3.43
N LEU A 169 19.16 -23.69 -2.41
CA LEU A 169 20.06 -23.34 -1.30
C LEU A 169 19.43 -22.71 -0.02
N PRO A 170 19.61 -23.36 1.16
CA PRO A 170 19.07 -22.91 2.45
C PRO A 170 19.78 -21.69 3.08
N PHE A 171 20.60 -20.94 2.33
CA PHE A 171 21.31 -19.77 2.85
C PHE A 171 21.29 -18.53 1.94
N LEU A 172 20.65 -18.57 0.76
CA LEU A 172 20.75 -17.49 -0.25
C LEU A 172 19.43 -17.07 -0.91
N LEU A 173 18.30 -17.21 -0.21
CA LEU A 173 17.04 -16.45 -0.44
C LEU A 173 16.39 -16.53 -1.84
N GLY A 174 16.93 -17.26 -2.83
CA GLY A 174 16.25 -17.70 -4.05
C GLY A 174 15.59 -16.62 -4.92
N VAL A 175 16.00 -15.35 -4.81
CA VAL A 175 15.47 -14.25 -5.64
C VAL A 175 16.66 -13.68 -6.42
N PRO A 176 16.72 -13.87 -7.76
CA PRO A 176 17.86 -13.46 -8.59
C PRO A 176 18.29 -11.99 -8.43
N PHE A 177 17.37 -11.11 -8.06
CA PHE A 177 17.65 -9.71 -7.75
C PHE A 177 18.47 -9.53 -6.47
N LEU A 178 18.19 -10.29 -5.41
CA LEU A 178 18.96 -10.28 -4.17
C LEU A 178 20.29 -11.03 -4.32
N GLU A 179 20.32 -12.07 -5.16
CA GLU A 179 21.53 -12.85 -5.47
C GLU A 179 22.58 -12.03 -6.24
N LYS A 180 22.17 -11.20 -7.21
CA LYS A 180 23.11 -10.31 -7.95
C LYS A 180 23.70 -9.18 -7.10
N LEU A 181 23.11 -8.90 -5.95
CA LEU A 181 23.56 -7.87 -5.01
C LEU A 181 24.50 -8.43 -3.93
N ALA A 182 24.81 -9.74 -3.97
CA ALA A 182 25.39 -10.49 -2.86
C ALA A 182 26.93 -10.49 -2.74
N ALA A 183 27.71 -9.94 -3.69
CA ALA A 183 29.18 -10.06 -3.59
C ALA A 183 29.87 -9.05 -2.63
N PRO A 184 29.49 -7.75 -2.57
CA PRO A 184 30.10 -6.81 -1.62
C PRO A 184 29.17 -6.32 -0.48
N LEU A 185 27.87 -6.62 -0.53
CA LEU A 185 26.86 -6.03 0.37
C LEU A 185 26.04 -7.07 1.16
N ALA A 186 26.46 -8.35 1.16
CA ALA A 186 25.72 -9.46 1.76
C ALA A 186 25.15 -9.20 3.18
N PRO A 187 25.86 -8.60 4.15
CA PRO A 187 25.32 -8.33 5.49
C PRO A 187 24.20 -7.28 5.53
N ILE A 188 24.13 -6.43 4.51
CA ILE A 188 23.12 -5.37 4.36
C ILE A 188 21.84 -5.94 3.72
N PHE A 189 21.97 -6.95 2.86
CA PHE A 189 20.87 -7.60 2.15
C PHE A 189 20.24 -8.79 2.90
N THR A 190 20.98 -9.49 3.76
CA THR A 190 20.41 -10.26 4.89
C THR A 190 19.88 -9.37 6.02
N GLY A 191 19.77 -8.05 5.77
CA GLY A 191 19.22 -7.08 6.69
C GLY A 191 17.78 -7.35 7.09
N ARG A 192 17.33 -6.63 8.13
CA ARG A 192 16.00 -6.78 8.77
C ARG A 192 14.85 -6.81 7.77
N THR A 193 14.89 -6.00 6.71
CA THR A 193 13.87 -5.99 5.65
C THR A 193 13.79 -7.33 4.91
N GLY A 194 14.93 -7.91 4.54
CA GLY A 194 14.97 -9.21 3.87
C GLY A 194 14.38 -10.28 4.76
N SER A 195 14.82 -10.36 6.01
CA SER A 195 14.28 -11.32 6.99
C SER A 195 12.76 -11.23 7.13
N GLN A 196 12.20 -10.01 7.17
CA GLN A 196 10.75 -9.78 7.23
C GLN A 196 10.02 -10.16 5.92
N LEU A 197 10.60 -9.90 4.75
CA LEU A 197 10.03 -10.30 3.45
C LEU A 197 9.96 -11.81 3.28
N PHE A 198 10.96 -12.54 3.80
CA PHE A 198 11.01 -13.99 3.77
C PHE A 198 10.35 -14.65 4.99
N LEU A 199 9.69 -13.88 5.86
CA LEU A 199 9.00 -14.38 7.05
C LEU A 199 9.93 -15.12 8.05
N THR A 200 11.23 -14.85 7.98
CA THR A 200 12.24 -15.47 8.85
C THR A 200 12.50 -14.65 10.11
N ASP A 201 11.86 -13.49 10.25
CA ASP A 201 12.09 -12.56 11.35
C ASP A 201 11.47 -13.03 12.66
N GLY A 202 12.10 -12.65 13.77
CA GLY A 202 11.64 -12.96 15.12
C GLY A 202 11.92 -14.39 15.57
N LYS A 203 11.59 -14.67 16.84
CA LYS A 203 11.75 -15.99 17.45
C LYS A 203 10.72 -17.00 16.88
N PRO A 204 10.95 -18.32 16.98
CA PRO A 204 9.99 -19.34 16.53
C PRO A 204 8.58 -19.15 17.08
N ASN A 205 8.48 -18.76 18.35
CA ASN A 205 7.21 -18.56 19.06
C ASN A 205 6.58 -17.17 18.86
N LYS A 206 7.15 -16.33 17.99
CA LYS A 206 6.58 -15.03 17.65
C LYS A 206 6.22 -14.98 16.17
N PRO A 207 5.03 -14.45 15.82
CA PRO A 207 4.66 -14.27 14.43
C PRO A 207 5.64 -13.32 13.72
N PRO A 208 5.97 -13.58 12.44
CA PRO A 208 6.75 -12.65 11.63
C PRO A 208 6.00 -11.32 11.44
N LEU A 209 6.71 -10.23 11.14
CA LEU A 209 6.11 -8.90 11.02
C LEU A 209 4.96 -8.85 10.02
N LEU A 210 5.07 -9.49 8.86
CA LEU A 210 4.02 -9.43 7.84
C LEU A 210 2.71 -10.07 8.30
N LEU A 211 2.79 -11.15 9.08
CA LEU A 211 1.63 -11.75 9.73
C LEU A 211 1.02 -10.82 10.78
N ARG A 212 1.85 -10.16 11.60
CA ARG A 212 1.39 -9.15 12.57
C ARG A 212 0.68 -7.97 11.90
N MET A 213 1.12 -7.60 10.69
CA MET A 213 0.49 -6.57 9.86
C MET A 213 -0.79 -7.04 9.16
N ALA A 214 -1.21 -8.30 9.33
CA ALA A 214 -2.47 -8.86 8.85
C ALA A 214 -3.54 -8.96 9.95
N SER A 215 -3.27 -8.45 11.16
CA SER A 215 -4.23 -8.34 12.25
C SER A 215 -4.02 -7.05 13.04
N ASP A 216 -4.98 -6.69 13.89
CA ASP A 216 -4.78 -5.64 14.89
C ASP A 216 -4.11 -6.26 16.11
N CYS A 217 -2.94 -5.77 16.50
CA CYS A 217 -2.15 -6.32 17.59
C CYS A 217 -1.54 -5.21 18.47
N GLU A 218 -0.63 -5.59 19.37
CA GLU A 218 0.06 -4.66 20.28
C GLU A 218 0.93 -3.63 19.55
N ASP A 219 1.47 -3.97 18.39
CA ASP A 219 2.33 -3.06 17.61
C ASP A 219 1.57 -2.01 16.83
N GLY A 220 0.29 -2.23 16.57
CA GLY A 220 -0.49 -1.38 15.71
C GLY A 220 -1.84 -1.97 15.32
N LYS A 221 -2.75 -1.07 14.97
CA LYS A 221 -4.08 -1.40 14.46
C LYS A 221 -4.05 -1.48 12.93
N PHE A 222 -3.30 -2.44 12.38
CA PHE A 222 -3.02 -2.51 10.94
C PHE A 222 -4.25 -2.72 10.06
N ILE A 223 -5.16 -3.60 10.47
CA ILE A 223 -6.39 -3.87 9.71
C ILE A 223 -7.39 -2.76 9.91
N SER A 224 -7.52 -2.20 11.12
CA SER A 224 -8.37 -1.02 11.33
C SER A 224 -7.88 0.19 10.53
N ALA A 225 -6.57 0.44 10.49
CA ALA A 225 -5.98 1.52 9.72
C ALA A 225 -6.20 1.37 8.21
N LEU A 226 -6.02 0.16 7.67
CA LEU A 226 -6.36 -0.13 6.27
C LEU A 226 -7.88 -0.02 6.02
N GLY A 227 -8.69 -0.42 7.00
CA GLY A 227 -10.15 -0.31 6.97
C GLY A 227 -10.66 1.13 6.95
N ALA A 228 -9.86 2.07 7.46
CA ALA A 228 -10.16 3.50 7.42
C ALA A 228 -10.23 4.05 5.99
N PHE A 229 -9.47 3.48 5.05
CA PHE A 229 -9.50 3.92 3.67
C PHE A 229 -10.84 3.57 3.00
N ARG A 230 -11.43 4.53 2.29
CA ARG A 230 -12.65 4.30 1.50
C ARG A 230 -12.42 3.29 0.39
N CYS A 231 -11.34 3.44 -0.35
CA CYS A 231 -10.95 2.59 -1.46
C CYS A 231 -9.58 1.96 -1.21
N ARG A 232 -9.47 0.65 -1.45
CA ARG A 232 -8.22 -0.10 -1.38
C ARG A 232 -8.02 -0.84 -2.68
N VAL A 233 -6.86 -0.65 -3.32
CA VAL A 233 -6.61 -1.16 -4.68
C VAL A 233 -5.26 -1.86 -4.76
N LEU A 234 -5.26 -3.05 -5.33
CA LEU A 234 -4.07 -3.87 -5.58
C LEU A 234 -3.86 -3.96 -7.08
N TYR A 235 -2.76 -3.42 -7.60
CA TYR A 235 -2.33 -3.66 -8.98
C TYR A 235 -1.26 -4.76 -8.99
N ALA A 236 -1.55 -5.86 -9.67
CA ALA A 236 -0.72 -7.05 -9.68
C ALA A 236 -0.31 -7.43 -11.10
N ASN A 237 0.98 -7.67 -11.32
CA ASN A 237 1.46 -8.20 -12.58
C ASN A 237 1.12 -9.69 -12.68
N VAL A 238 0.40 -10.10 -13.74
CA VAL A 238 0.02 -11.50 -13.94
C VAL A 238 1.18 -12.37 -14.44
N SER A 239 2.20 -11.74 -15.03
CA SER A 239 3.34 -12.40 -15.65
C SER A 239 4.54 -11.45 -15.74
N TYR A 240 5.73 -12.03 -15.94
CA TYR A 240 7.00 -11.32 -16.19
C TYR A 240 7.50 -10.40 -15.08
N ASP A 241 6.86 -10.40 -13.90
CA ASP A 241 7.40 -9.80 -12.68
C ASP A 241 8.16 -10.87 -11.89
N HIS A 242 9.49 -10.85 -12.04
CA HIS A 242 10.38 -11.78 -11.35
C HIS A 242 10.68 -11.37 -9.89
N MET A 243 10.25 -10.18 -9.48
CA MET A 243 10.49 -9.67 -8.13
C MET A 243 9.31 -9.95 -7.21
N VAL A 244 8.09 -9.78 -7.72
CA VAL A 244 6.86 -9.92 -6.94
C VAL A 244 5.83 -10.73 -7.71
N GLY A 245 5.53 -11.92 -7.19
CA GLY A 245 4.56 -12.83 -7.80
C GLY A 245 3.12 -12.31 -7.77
N TRP A 246 2.30 -12.81 -8.69
CA TRP A 246 0.89 -12.43 -8.84
C TRP A 246 0.07 -12.69 -7.56
N ARG A 247 0.25 -13.86 -6.92
CA ARG A 247 -0.45 -14.21 -5.66
C ARG A 247 -0.24 -13.19 -4.55
N THR A 248 1.02 -12.88 -4.25
CA THR A 248 1.38 -11.99 -3.15
C THR A 248 0.96 -10.54 -3.42
N SER A 249 1.01 -10.10 -4.69
CA SER A 249 0.58 -8.73 -5.05
C SER A 249 -0.92 -8.55 -5.20
N SER A 250 -1.68 -9.61 -5.49
CA SER A 250 -3.15 -9.58 -5.55
C SER A 250 -3.85 -10.07 -4.28
N VAL A 251 -3.10 -10.54 -3.27
CA VAL A 251 -3.65 -11.17 -2.06
C VAL A 251 -4.67 -12.25 -2.44
N ARG A 252 -4.22 -13.20 -3.27
CA ARG A 252 -5.00 -14.34 -3.78
C ARG A 252 -4.23 -15.64 -3.54
N ARG A 253 -4.97 -16.71 -3.29
CA ARG A 253 -4.43 -18.08 -3.31
C ARG A 253 -4.14 -18.51 -4.75
N GLU A 254 -3.29 -19.52 -4.94
CA GLU A 254 -2.99 -20.06 -6.28
C GLU A 254 -4.26 -20.52 -7.01
N LYS A 255 -5.14 -21.22 -6.29
CA LYS A 255 -6.42 -21.71 -6.84
C LYS A 255 -7.42 -20.60 -7.20
N GLU A 256 -7.20 -19.38 -6.73
CA GLU A 256 -8.05 -18.20 -6.99
C GLU A 256 -7.53 -17.37 -8.17
N LEU A 257 -6.32 -17.65 -8.68
CA LEU A 257 -5.79 -16.91 -9.80
C LEU A 257 -6.58 -17.24 -11.07
N PRO A 258 -7.16 -16.24 -11.76
CA PRO A 258 -7.83 -16.47 -13.02
C PRO A 258 -6.83 -16.92 -14.08
N LYS A 259 -7.32 -17.52 -15.17
CA LYS A 259 -6.46 -17.73 -16.35
C LYS A 259 -6.06 -16.35 -16.88
N PRO A 260 -4.77 -16.09 -17.16
CA PRO A 260 -4.31 -14.77 -17.60
C PRO A 260 -5.13 -14.27 -18.81
N PRO A 261 -5.86 -13.15 -18.67
CA PRO A 261 -6.62 -12.62 -19.79
C PRO A 261 -5.65 -12.15 -20.88
N ARG A 262 -5.95 -12.51 -22.13
CA ARG A 262 -5.12 -12.15 -23.31
C ARG A 262 -5.51 -10.81 -23.95
N ARG A 263 -6.55 -10.15 -23.43
CA ARG A 263 -7.07 -8.89 -23.94
C ARG A 263 -7.00 -7.85 -22.84
N SER A 264 -6.55 -6.66 -23.19
CA SER A 264 -6.63 -5.49 -22.30
C SER A 264 -8.07 -4.99 -22.25
N LEU A 265 -8.43 -4.36 -21.15
CA LEU A 265 -9.66 -3.58 -21.03
C LEU A 265 -9.60 -2.37 -21.95
N ASP A 266 -10.74 -2.02 -22.54
CA ASP A 266 -10.86 -0.89 -23.45
C ASP A 266 -10.38 0.41 -22.77
N GLY A 267 -9.49 1.12 -23.45
CA GLY A 267 -8.94 2.40 -22.99
C GLY A 267 -7.68 2.34 -22.13
N TYR A 268 -7.28 1.17 -21.61
CA TYR A 268 -6.05 1.03 -20.80
C TYR A 268 -5.22 -0.17 -21.24
N LYS A 269 -4.27 0.08 -22.14
CA LYS A 269 -3.31 -0.93 -22.58
C LYS A 269 -2.63 -1.58 -21.37
N HIS A 270 -2.59 -2.91 -21.35
CA HIS A 270 -2.01 -3.76 -20.29
C HIS A 270 -2.82 -3.95 -19.01
N VAL A 271 -3.89 -3.19 -18.74
CA VAL A 271 -4.85 -3.57 -17.68
C VAL A 271 -5.76 -4.64 -18.26
N VAL A 272 -5.80 -5.84 -17.67
CA VAL A 272 -6.47 -7.01 -18.26
C VAL A 272 -7.68 -7.51 -17.48
N ASP A 273 -7.76 -7.23 -16.19
CA ASP A 273 -8.91 -7.53 -15.35
C ASP A 273 -9.03 -6.52 -14.21
N VAL A 274 -10.27 -6.21 -13.81
CA VAL A 274 -10.59 -5.36 -12.66
C VAL A 274 -11.76 -5.99 -11.92
N GLU A 275 -11.51 -6.46 -10.70
CA GLU A 275 -12.48 -7.16 -9.88
C GLU A 275 -12.62 -6.46 -8.52
N TYR A 276 -13.84 -6.25 -8.04
CA TYR A 276 -14.08 -5.87 -6.65
C TYR A 276 -14.37 -7.12 -5.81
N CYS A 277 -13.48 -7.43 -4.88
CA CYS A 277 -13.67 -8.51 -3.91
C CYS A 277 -14.22 -7.92 -2.60
N PRO A 278 -15.43 -8.29 -2.15
CA PRO A 278 -15.98 -7.81 -0.89
C PRO A 278 -15.21 -8.37 0.33
N PRO A 279 -15.35 -7.75 1.51
CA PRO A 279 -14.82 -8.29 2.75
C PRO A 279 -15.27 -9.73 3.02
N VAL A 280 -14.34 -10.59 3.42
CA VAL A 280 -14.61 -11.98 3.84
C VAL A 280 -14.75 -12.02 5.35
N LEU A 281 -15.88 -12.55 5.84
CA LEU A 281 -16.05 -12.84 7.26
C LEU A 281 -15.16 -14.01 7.64
N SER A 282 -14.09 -13.71 8.35
CA SER A 282 -13.12 -14.68 8.86
C SER A 282 -12.61 -14.25 10.22
N GLU A 283 -12.10 -15.20 11.00
CA GLU A 283 -11.37 -14.90 12.23
C GLU A 283 -10.14 -14.03 11.92
N SER A 284 -9.65 -13.30 12.93
CA SER A 284 -8.42 -12.53 12.76
C SER A 284 -7.26 -13.46 12.44
N ALA A 285 -6.34 -13.00 11.58
CA ALA A 285 -5.10 -13.73 11.34
C ALA A 285 -4.41 -14.03 12.67
N HIS A 286 -4.04 -15.29 12.85
CA HIS A 286 -3.42 -15.80 14.06
C HIS A 286 -2.14 -16.54 13.74
N PHE A 287 -1.36 -16.83 14.78
CA PHE A 287 -0.12 -17.58 14.65
C PHE A 287 -0.34 -18.97 15.26
N PRO A 288 -0.79 -19.95 14.47
CA PRO A 288 -1.18 -21.25 15.00
C PRO A 288 0.04 -22.00 15.57
N PRO A 289 -0.15 -22.88 16.57
CA PRO A 289 0.94 -23.70 17.12
C PRO A 289 1.70 -24.50 16.05
N GLU A 290 1.01 -24.95 15.00
CA GLU A 290 1.56 -25.63 13.83
C GLU A 290 2.56 -24.74 13.09
N ALA A 291 2.25 -23.45 12.92
CA ALA A 291 3.18 -22.50 12.30
C ALA A 291 4.44 -22.28 13.14
N ALA A 292 4.31 -22.23 14.48
CA ALA A 292 5.46 -22.12 15.36
C ALA A 292 6.38 -23.34 15.27
N LYS A 293 5.80 -24.55 15.21
CA LYS A 293 6.53 -25.81 14.99
C LYS A 293 7.20 -25.84 13.62
N ALA A 294 6.47 -25.48 12.56
CA ALA A 294 7.02 -25.43 11.20
C ALA A 294 8.16 -24.41 11.07
N LYS A 295 8.04 -23.24 11.72
CA LYS A 295 9.10 -22.23 11.79
C LYS A 295 10.33 -22.76 12.53
N GLU A 296 10.14 -23.43 13.67
CA GLU A 296 11.22 -24.03 14.44
C GLU A 296 11.94 -25.13 13.63
N ALA A 297 11.19 -25.99 12.94
CA ALA A 297 11.72 -27.03 12.07
C ALA A 297 12.53 -26.42 10.91
N ALA A 298 12.00 -25.41 10.23
CA ALA A 298 12.68 -24.71 9.14
C ALA A 298 13.97 -24.00 9.60
N GLN A 299 14.04 -23.55 10.86
CA GLN A 299 15.23 -22.93 11.43
C GLN A 299 16.29 -23.94 11.92
N LYS A 300 15.86 -25.11 12.44
CA LYS A 300 16.76 -26.16 12.93
C LYS A 300 17.36 -26.97 11.79
N GLU A 301 16.52 -27.44 10.87
CA GLU A 301 16.89 -28.26 9.72
C GLU A 301 16.19 -27.72 8.46
N PRO A 302 16.85 -26.79 7.74
CA PRO A 302 16.27 -26.19 6.55
C PRO A 302 16.09 -27.24 5.44
N SER A 303 14.86 -27.71 5.26
CA SER A 303 14.45 -28.52 4.12
C SER A 303 13.47 -27.74 3.23
N ILE A 304 13.34 -28.15 1.97
CA ILE A 304 12.36 -27.57 1.04
C ILE A 304 10.95 -27.75 1.59
N GLU A 305 10.65 -28.93 2.13
CA GLU A 305 9.34 -29.30 2.65
C GLU A 305 8.95 -28.43 3.86
N ASN A 306 9.80 -28.35 4.88
CA ASN A 306 9.55 -27.57 6.10
C ASN A 306 9.39 -26.07 5.78
N THR A 307 10.18 -25.57 4.84
CA THR A 307 10.12 -24.17 4.40
C THR A 307 8.81 -23.89 3.66
N VAL A 308 8.42 -24.77 2.74
CA VAL A 308 7.17 -24.63 1.97
C VAL A 308 5.95 -24.71 2.90
N GLU A 309 5.92 -25.67 3.82
CA GLU A 309 4.83 -25.82 4.80
C GLU A 309 4.66 -24.55 5.64
N TYR A 310 5.76 -24.03 6.23
CA TYR A 310 5.72 -22.80 7.00
C TYR A 310 5.18 -21.62 6.16
N HIS A 311 5.71 -21.44 4.94
CA HIS A 311 5.26 -20.36 4.05
C HIS A 311 3.79 -20.50 3.64
N GLU A 312 3.27 -21.71 3.46
CA GLU A 312 1.87 -21.95 3.12
C GLU A 312 0.94 -21.58 4.27
N ILE A 313 1.28 -21.99 5.50
CA ILE A 313 0.49 -21.61 6.69
C ILE A 313 0.51 -20.08 6.86
N MET A 314 1.67 -19.44 6.74
CA MET A 314 1.77 -17.98 6.87
C MET A 314 1.02 -17.22 5.76
N GLU A 315 1.09 -17.70 4.53
CA GLU A 315 0.38 -17.10 3.42
C GLU A 315 -1.13 -17.17 3.64
N GLU A 316 -1.65 -18.33 4.07
CA GLU A 316 -3.08 -18.52 4.35
C GLU A 316 -3.56 -17.58 5.46
N GLU A 317 -2.84 -17.49 6.58
CA GLU A 317 -3.19 -16.60 7.69
C GLU A 317 -3.15 -15.12 7.29
N MET A 318 -2.13 -14.71 6.51
CA MET A 318 -2.06 -13.33 6.00
C MET A 318 -3.20 -13.02 5.02
N ILE A 319 -3.56 -13.97 4.16
CA ILE A 319 -4.70 -13.84 3.25
C ILE A 319 -5.99 -13.67 4.05
N HIS A 320 -6.23 -14.51 5.07
CA HIS A 320 -7.40 -14.40 5.95
C HIS A 320 -7.49 -13.00 6.55
N GLY A 321 -6.43 -12.53 7.19
CA GLY A 321 -6.38 -11.22 7.83
C GLY A 321 -6.64 -10.06 6.86
N LEU A 322 -5.98 -10.07 5.70
CA LEU A 322 -6.11 -9.00 4.71
C LEU A 322 -7.45 -9.00 3.99
N GLN A 323 -8.03 -10.18 3.69
CA GLN A 323 -9.32 -10.31 3.00
C GLN A 323 -10.52 -9.98 3.90
N ARG A 324 -10.33 -9.74 5.21
CA ARG A 324 -11.35 -9.13 6.08
C ARG A 324 -11.76 -7.72 5.65
N LEU A 325 -11.01 -7.09 4.75
CA LEU A 325 -11.36 -5.85 4.09
C LEU A 325 -11.69 -6.10 2.62
N GLY A 326 -12.56 -5.27 2.05
CA GLY A 326 -12.83 -5.31 0.62
C GLY A 326 -11.68 -4.67 -0.17
N TRP A 327 -11.34 -5.27 -1.31
CA TRP A 327 -10.26 -4.82 -2.19
C TRP A 327 -10.73 -4.78 -3.64
N MET A 328 -10.34 -3.73 -4.36
CA MET A 328 -10.35 -3.75 -5.81
C MET A 328 -9.02 -4.34 -6.29
N LYS A 329 -9.07 -5.42 -7.06
CA LYS A 329 -7.91 -6.13 -7.59
C LYS A 329 -7.84 -5.83 -9.08
N VAL A 330 -6.69 -5.34 -9.51
CA VAL A 330 -6.42 -4.95 -10.89
C VAL A 330 -5.26 -5.79 -11.40
N ASP A 331 -5.53 -6.59 -12.40
CA ASP A 331 -4.51 -7.44 -13.00
C ASP A 331 -3.91 -6.76 -14.23
N VAL A 332 -2.58 -6.77 -14.29
CA VAL A 332 -1.78 -6.08 -15.30
C VAL A 332 -0.93 -7.09 -16.06
N SER A 333 -0.95 -7.02 -17.40
CA SER A 333 -0.20 -7.92 -18.27
C SER A 333 0.57 -7.17 -19.36
N PHE A 334 1.90 -7.22 -19.27
CA PHE A 334 2.81 -6.64 -20.25
C PHE A 334 3.18 -7.61 -21.38
N HIS A 335 2.44 -8.71 -21.57
CA HIS A 335 2.75 -9.74 -22.58
C HIS A 335 2.88 -9.18 -24.02
N SER A 336 2.17 -8.09 -24.33
CA SER A 336 2.20 -7.41 -25.63
C SER A 336 3.17 -6.22 -25.68
N ALA A 337 3.93 -5.97 -24.61
CA ALA A 337 4.99 -4.97 -24.60
C ALA A 337 6.23 -5.48 -25.33
N PHE A 338 7.05 -4.56 -25.83
CA PHE A 338 8.28 -4.91 -26.54
C PHE A 338 9.30 -5.62 -25.62
N TRP A 339 9.38 -5.19 -24.36
CA TRP A 339 10.18 -5.83 -23.31
C TRP A 339 9.30 -6.25 -22.11
N PRO A 340 8.63 -7.42 -22.17
CA PRO A 340 7.69 -7.85 -21.13
C PRO A 340 8.37 -8.10 -19.77
N PHE A 341 9.64 -8.52 -19.77
CA PHE A 341 10.43 -8.83 -18.56
C PHE A 341 10.70 -7.63 -17.64
N PHE A 342 10.36 -6.41 -18.06
CA PHE A 342 10.41 -5.22 -17.22
C PHE A 342 9.07 -4.94 -16.49
N ALA A 343 8.14 -5.89 -16.42
CA ALA A 343 6.82 -5.72 -15.82
C ALA A 343 6.84 -5.00 -14.45
N HIS A 344 7.80 -5.33 -13.58
CA HIS A 344 7.95 -4.72 -12.26
C HIS A 344 8.17 -3.20 -12.29
N ASN A 345 8.90 -2.71 -13.29
CA ASN A 345 9.20 -1.29 -13.49
C ASN A 345 8.24 -0.63 -14.48
N ASN A 346 7.68 -1.39 -15.42
CA ASN A 346 6.63 -0.94 -16.32
C ASN A 346 5.41 -0.49 -15.53
N ILE A 347 4.97 -1.22 -14.51
CA ILE A 347 3.73 -0.92 -13.76
C ILE A 347 3.68 0.51 -13.17
N HIS A 348 4.84 1.15 -12.94
CA HIS A 348 4.92 2.54 -12.47
C HIS A 348 5.74 3.46 -13.40
N VAL A 349 6.16 2.98 -14.58
CA VAL A 349 6.97 3.72 -15.56
C VAL A 349 8.23 4.32 -14.91
N LYS A 350 9.09 3.46 -14.34
CA LYS A 350 10.32 3.91 -13.65
C LYS A 350 11.21 4.83 -14.49
N ASN A 351 11.27 4.59 -15.79
CA ASN A 351 12.05 5.36 -16.75
C ASN A 351 11.27 5.42 -18.06
N GLU A 352 10.97 6.61 -18.54
CA GLU A 352 10.11 6.83 -19.71
C GLU A 352 10.60 6.14 -20.98
N TRP A 353 11.92 6.04 -21.15
CA TRP A 353 12.51 5.46 -22.35
C TRP A 353 12.34 3.94 -22.42
N PHE A 354 12.44 3.27 -21.28
CA PHE A 354 12.40 1.80 -21.22
C PHE A 354 11.06 1.24 -20.78
N HIS A 355 10.28 2.01 -20.01
CA HIS A 355 9.13 1.52 -19.26
C HIS A 355 7.80 2.18 -19.67
N ASN A 356 7.75 2.89 -20.81
CA ASN A 356 6.54 3.57 -21.29
C ASN A 356 5.33 2.64 -21.54
N ALA A 357 5.54 1.32 -21.65
CA ALA A 357 4.45 0.35 -21.73
C ALA A 357 3.47 0.49 -20.55
N GLY A 358 3.95 0.97 -19.39
CA GLY A 358 3.14 1.26 -18.22
C GLY A 358 2.19 2.44 -18.30
N ALA A 359 2.27 3.30 -19.33
CA ALA A 359 1.50 4.53 -19.39
C ALA A 359 -0.02 4.31 -19.24
N GLY A 360 -0.54 3.20 -19.78
CA GLY A 360 -1.94 2.79 -19.62
C GLY A 360 -2.32 2.49 -18.18
N VAL A 361 -1.42 1.84 -17.42
CA VAL A 361 -1.62 1.55 -15.99
C VAL A 361 -1.61 2.83 -15.17
N VAL A 362 -0.66 3.74 -15.43
CA VAL A 362 -0.60 5.06 -14.76
C VAL A 362 -1.88 5.86 -15.01
N ALA A 363 -2.37 5.86 -16.25
CA ALA A 363 -3.63 6.51 -16.61
C ALA A 363 -4.83 5.87 -15.89
N HIS A 364 -4.85 4.54 -15.75
CA HIS A 364 -5.89 3.83 -15.00
C HIS A 364 -5.88 4.23 -13.53
N VAL A 365 -4.72 4.23 -12.87
CA VAL A 365 -4.57 4.66 -11.47
C VAL A 365 -5.07 6.09 -11.26
N ALA A 366 -4.66 7.03 -12.11
CA ALA A 366 -5.09 8.43 -12.01
C ALA A 366 -6.62 8.56 -12.18
N ASN A 367 -7.21 7.80 -13.10
CA ASN A 367 -8.65 7.80 -13.30
C ASN A 367 -9.41 7.15 -12.13
N THR A 368 -8.87 6.08 -11.53
CA THR A 368 -9.39 5.49 -10.29
C THR A 368 -9.43 6.52 -9.16
N ILE A 369 -8.31 7.22 -8.90
CA ILE A 369 -8.23 8.26 -7.85
C ILE A 369 -9.27 9.37 -8.12
N LYS A 370 -9.38 9.82 -9.38
CA LYS A 370 -10.32 10.88 -9.78
C LYS A 370 -11.79 10.48 -9.62
N GLN A 371 -12.13 9.22 -9.89
CA GLN A 371 -13.50 8.72 -9.72
C GLN A 371 -13.91 8.68 -8.25
N GLN A 372 -13.01 8.25 -7.35
CA GLN A 372 -13.27 8.21 -5.91
C GLN A 372 -13.49 9.62 -5.33
N GLU A 373 -12.74 10.61 -5.84
CA GLU A 373 -12.93 12.02 -5.48
C GLU A 373 -14.32 12.55 -5.88
N LYS A 374 -14.77 12.24 -7.12
CA LYS A 374 -16.08 12.69 -7.61
C LYS A 374 -17.26 12.08 -6.84
N GLN A 375 -17.18 10.80 -6.50
CA GLN A 375 -18.23 10.11 -5.73
C GLN A 375 -18.41 10.72 -4.34
N GLN A 376 -17.34 11.31 -3.78
CA GLN A 376 -17.41 12.06 -2.53
C GLN A 376 -18.11 13.40 -2.71
N ASP A 377 -17.71 14.21 -3.70
CA ASP A 377 -18.34 15.52 -3.96
C ASP A 377 -19.86 15.36 -4.18
N SER A 378 -20.29 14.32 -4.92
CA SER A 378 -21.71 14.03 -5.11
C SER A 378 -22.40 13.62 -3.80
N SER A 379 -21.81 12.73 -3.00
CA SER A 379 -22.41 12.26 -1.74
C SER A 379 -22.56 13.40 -0.71
N SER A 380 -21.58 14.31 -0.65
CA SER A 380 -21.65 15.49 0.21
C SER A 380 -22.71 16.50 -0.27
N THR A 381 -22.90 16.64 -1.59
CA THR A 381 -23.92 17.52 -2.17
C THR A 381 -25.34 17.03 -1.88
N TYR A 382 -25.57 15.71 -1.94
CA TYR A 382 -26.90 15.14 -1.60
C TYR A 382 -27.26 15.31 -0.12
N ILE A 383 -26.29 15.23 0.79
CA ILE A 383 -26.53 15.46 2.23
C ILE A 383 -26.83 16.95 2.48
N ALA A 384 -26.11 17.86 1.84
CA ALA A 384 -26.33 19.29 1.98
C ALA A 384 -27.65 19.79 1.35
N ALA A 385 -28.17 19.10 0.33
CA ALA A 385 -29.47 19.40 -0.29
C ALA A 385 -30.66 18.78 0.46
N SER A 386 -30.41 17.91 1.45
CA SER A 386 -31.44 17.24 2.25
C SER A 386 -31.55 17.79 3.68
N LEU A 387 -30.79 18.83 4.01
CA LEU A 387 -30.84 19.63 5.23
C LEU A 387 -31.35 21.03 4.87
#